data_AF-A0A928HN84-F1
#
_entry.id   AF-A0A928HN84-F1
#
_cell.length_a   1.000
_cell.length_b   1.000
_cell.length_c   1.000
_cell.angle_alpha   90.00
_cell.angle_beta   90.00
_cell.angle_gamma   90.00
#
_symmetry.space_group_name_H-M   'P 1'
#
loop_
_entity.id
_entity.type
_entity.pdbx_description
1 polymer ?
#
loop_
_entity_poly.entity_id
_entity_poly.type
_entity_poly.pdbx_seq_one_letter_code
_entity_poly.pdbx_strand_id
1 'polypeptide(L)'
;MKLRFFQILLFTFAFLSPLAILTALVSSTVSAESAGRPDIVVADFESENLDGWKAEGEAFQLREPGAQFRCGMGSVFGFHGKNLISTYAAPGGDQAVGTLTSPEFKIERKYMTFLIGGGNFPGKTGIALYVDGQKAAEETGLFNVSMQGHEGLAVKF
;
A
#
# COMPACT_ATOMS: atom_id res chain seq x y z
N MET A 1 -13.64 9.11 19.43
CA MET A 1 -13.65 10.50 19.94
C MET A 1 -14.63 11.30 19.08
N LYS A 2 -15.74 11.80 19.64
CA LYS A 2 -16.79 12.53 18.90
C LYS A 2 -16.59 14.03 19.09
N LEU A 3 -16.49 14.79 18.00
CA LEU A 3 -16.57 16.24 18.00
C LEU A 3 -17.86 16.68 17.26
N ARG A 4 -18.58 17.63 17.85
CA ARG A 4 -19.75 18.33 17.31
C ARG A 4 -19.55 19.83 17.54
N PHE A 5 -19.91 20.68 16.57
CA PHE A 5 -20.29 22.12 16.64
C PHE A 5 -20.27 22.68 15.17
N PHE A 6 -21.02 23.70 14.68
CA PHE A 6 -21.67 24.87 15.28
C PHE A 6 -22.80 25.47 14.37
N GLN A 7 -23.84 26.02 15.02
CA GLN A 7 -24.85 27.06 14.75
C GLN A 7 -25.21 27.64 13.35
N ILE A 8 -26.52 27.90 13.21
CA ILE A 8 -27.30 28.67 12.23
C ILE A 8 -27.18 30.20 12.47
N LEU A 9 -27.19 31.02 11.39
CA LEU A 9 -27.96 32.28 11.38
C LEU A 9 -28.29 32.77 9.95
N LEU A 10 -29.59 32.85 9.63
CA LEU A 10 -30.12 33.54 8.44
C LEU A 10 -30.02 35.07 8.66
N PHE A 11 -29.61 35.82 7.63
CA PHE A 11 -29.93 37.24 7.50
C PHE A 11 -30.56 37.50 6.14
N THR A 12 -31.85 37.81 6.13
CA THR A 12 -32.54 38.46 5.01
C THR A 12 -32.41 39.97 5.19
N PHE A 13 -31.84 40.68 4.21
CA PHE A 13 -32.22 42.06 3.95
C PHE A 13 -32.11 42.34 2.44
N ALA A 14 -33.25 42.66 1.86
CA ALA A 14 -33.39 43.21 0.52
C ALA A 14 -33.00 44.69 0.54
N PHE A 15 -32.19 45.15 -0.42
CA PHE A 15 -32.30 46.50 -0.99
C PHE A 15 -31.67 46.52 -2.39
N LEU A 16 -32.49 46.97 -3.33
CA LEU A 16 -32.23 47.09 -4.76
C LEU A 16 -31.53 48.44 -5.05
N SER A 17 -30.37 48.42 -5.70
CA SER A 17 -29.81 49.57 -6.41
C SER A 17 -29.02 49.08 -7.63
N PRO A 18 -29.30 49.57 -8.85
CA PRO A 18 -28.43 49.32 -9.99
C PRO A 18 -27.33 50.39 -10.08
N LEU A 19 -26.28 50.07 -10.83
CA LEU A 19 -25.30 51.00 -11.41
C LEU A 19 -23.96 51.21 -10.67
N ALA A 20 -23.09 50.21 -10.79
CA ALA A 20 -21.66 50.41 -11.10
C ALA A 20 -21.08 49.06 -11.57
N ILE A 21 -21.10 48.78 -12.88
CA ILE A 21 -20.33 47.65 -13.43
C ILE A 21 -18.88 48.13 -13.56
N LEU A 22 -18.14 48.07 -12.45
CA LEU A 22 -16.69 48.08 -12.47
C LEU A 22 -16.26 46.65 -12.77
N THR A 23 -15.76 46.40 -13.98
CA THR A 23 -15.16 45.11 -14.34
C THR A 23 -13.89 44.91 -13.51
N ALA A 24 -14.05 44.32 -12.33
CA ALA A 24 -12.92 43.76 -11.59
C ALA A 24 -12.39 42.58 -12.41
N LEU A 25 -11.20 42.76 -12.99
CA LEU A 25 -10.42 41.66 -13.54
C LEU A 25 -10.11 40.72 -12.37
N VAL A 26 -10.92 39.67 -12.22
CA VAL A 26 -10.66 38.58 -11.29
C VAL A 26 -9.43 37.86 -11.85
N SER A 27 -8.26 38.23 -11.36
CA SER A 27 -7.04 37.47 -11.61
C SER A 27 -7.17 36.17 -10.82
N SER A 28 -7.73 35.13 -11.45
CA SER A 28 -7.78 33.80 -10.89
C SER A 28 -6.34 33.34 -10.70
N THR A 29 -5.83 33.41 -9.47
CA THR A 29 -4.66 32.64 -9.11
C THR A 29 -5.08 31.18 -9.21
N VAL A 30 -4.68 30.52 -10.30
CA VAL A 30 -4.71 29.07 -10.37
C VAL A 30 -3.87 28.58 -9.19
N SER A 31 -4.54 28.08 -8.16
CA SER A 31 -3.89 27.37 -7.07
C SER A 31 -3.14 26.23 -7.74
N ALA A 32 -1.81 26.29 -7.70
CA ALA A 32 -0.97 25.22 -8.22
C ALA A 32 -1.47 23.91 -7.62
N GLU A 33 -1.92 23.02 -8.51
CA GLU A 33 -2.35 21.68 -8.18
C GLU A 33 -1.26 21.04 -7.34
N SER A 34 -1.63 20.57 -6.14
CA SER A 34 -0.74 19.86 -5.24
C SER A 34 -0.07 18.73 -6.01
N ALA A 35 1.19 18.91 -6.43
CA ALA A 35 2.02 17.79 -6.84
C ALA A 35 2.01 16.80 -5.66
N GLY A 36 1.37 15.65 -5.85
CA GLY A 36 1.12 14.68 -4.79
C GLY A 36 2.40 14.34 -4.04
N ARG A 37 2.30 14.12 -2.73
CA ARG A 37 3.45 13.69 -1.92
C ARG A 37 3.97 12.36 -2.48
N PRO A 38 5.26 12.24 -2.79
CA PRO A 38 5.81 11.00 -3.34
C PRO A 38 5.65 9.84 -2.34
N ASP A 39 5.55 8.63 -2.90
CA ASP A 39 5.49 7.40 -2.14
C ASP A 39 6.80 7.17 -1.37
N ILE A 40 6.68 6.57 -0.19
CA ILE A 40 7.83 6.07 0.56
C ILE A 40 7.92 4.59 0.30
N VAL A 41 9.00 4.16 -0.34
CA VAL A 41 9.25 2.75 -0.62
C VAL A 41 9.78 2.09 0.65
N VAL A 42 9.06 1.07 1.13
CA VAL A 42 9.50 0.21 2.25
C VAL A 42 10.34 -0.94 1.71
N ALA A 43 9.91 -1.56 0.61
CA ALA A 43 10.68 -2.57 -0.12
C ALA A 43 10.20 -2.68 -1.56
N ASP A 44 11.15 -2.78 -2.49
CA ASP A 44 10.92 -3.11 -3.90
C ASP A 44 11.50 -4.48 -4.30
N PHE A 45 12.37 -5.05 -3.46
CA PHE A 45 13.08 -6.32 -3.66
C PHE A 45 14.01 -6.36 -4.89
N GLU A 46 14.42 -5.20 -5.41
CA GLU A 46 15.23 -5.10 -6.63
C GLU A 46 16.74 -5.30 -6.38
N SER A 47 17.21 -5.06 -5.15
CA SER A 47 18.62 -5.21 -4.76
C SER A 47 19.13 -6.65 -4.87
N GLU A 48 20.44 -6.83 -4.98
CA GLU A 48 21.07 -8.17 -4.95
C GLU A 48 21.01 -8.85 -3.57
N ASN A 49 20.88 -8.06 -2.49
CA ASN A 49 20.74 -8.53 -1.11
C ASN A 49 19.36 -8.16 -0.55
N LEU A 50 18.86 -8.91 0.43
CA LEU A 50 17.54 -8.67 1.01
C LEU A 50 17.54 -7.44 1.94
N ASP A 51 18.50 -6.52 1.81
CA ASP A 51 18.56 -5.22 2.51
C ASP A 51 18.20 -5.25 4.00
N GLY A 52 18.73 -6.24 4.72
CA GLY A 52 18.53 -6.41 6.16
C GLY A 52 17.26 -7.18 6.55
N TRP A 53 16.46 -7.64 5.60
CA TRP A 53 15.37 -8.57 5.88
C TRP A 53 15.93 -9.93 6.33
N LYS A 54 15.28 -10.50 7.34
CA LYS A 54 15.65 -11.78 7.95
C LYS A 54 14.68 -12.86 7.49
N ALA A 55 15.21 -13.84 6.77
CA ALA A 55 14.47 -15.04 6.39
C ALA A 55 14.61 -16.13 7.47
N GLU A 56 13.52 -16.78 7.83
CA GLU A 56 13.49 -17.98 8.66
C GLU A 56 12.68 -19.08 7.96
N GLY A 57 13.11 -20.34 8.11
CA GLY A 57 12.50 -21.48 7.44
C GLY A 57 12.92 -21.64 5.98
N GLU A 58 12.11 -22.35 5.21
CA GLU A 58 12.43 -22.82 3.86
C GLU A 58 11.66 -22.09 2.76
N ALA A 59 10.67 -21.26 3.12
CA ALA A 59 9.83 -20.55 2.14
C ALA A 59 10.55 -19.43 1.39
N PHE A 60 11.56 -18.80 1.99
CA PHE A 60 12.19 -17.58 1.47
C PHE A 60 13.66 -17.80 1.06
N GLN A 61 13.91 -18.89 0.33
CA GLN A 61 15.28 -19.30 -0.01
C GLN A 61 15.91 -18.45 -1.12
N LEU A 62 15.11 -17.92 -2.05
CA LEU A 62 15.60 -17.15 -3.19
C LEU A 62 14.63 -16.04 -3.58
N ARG A 63 15.19 -14.95 -4.12
CA ARG A 63 14.43 -14.01 -4.96
C ARG A 63 14.29 -14.57 -6.35
N GLU A 64 13.12 -14.33 -6.93
CA GLU A 64 12.77 -14.91 -8.21
C GLU A 64 12.73 -13.81 -9.26
N PRO A 65 13.47 -13.94 -10.38
CA PRO A 65 13.31 -13.05 -11.52
C PRO A 65 11.85 -13.12 -11.98
N GLY A 66 11.09 -12.06 -11.80
CA GLY A 66 9.62 -12.10 -11.92
C GLY A 66 9.16 -12.51 -13.33
N ALA A 67 9.93 -12.16 -14.37
CA ALA A 67 9.65 -12.57 -15.75
C ALA A 67 9.79 -14.09 -15.99
N GLN A 68 10.57 -14.77 -15.17
CA GLN A 68 10.87 -16.21 -15.28
C GLN A 68 10.15 -17.02 -14.20
N PHE A 69 9.63 -16.37 -13.16
CA PHE A 69 8.96 -17.03 -12.07
C PHE A 69 7.65 -17.68 -12.51
N ARG A 70 7.51 -18.97 -12.19
CA ARG A 70 6.33 -19.79 -12.48
C ARG A 70 5.95 -20.54 -11.22
N CYS A 71 4.69 -20.43 -10.82
CA CYS A 71 4.10 -21.35 -9.86
C CYS A 71 3.25 -22.38 -10.61
N GLY A 72 2.76 -23.43 -9.93
CA GLY A 72 1.99 -24.52 -10.56
C GLY A 72 0.78 -24.08 -11.40
N MET A 73 0.33 -22.83 -11.27
CA MET A 73 -0.78 -22.22 -12.01
C MET A 73 -0.36 -21.37 -13.23
N GLY A 74 0.95 -21.16 -13.48
CA GLY A 74 1.46 -20.39 -14.62
C GLY A 74 2.48 -19.32 -14.26
N SER A 75 2.71 -18.38 -15.19
CA SER A 75 3.56 -17.20 -14.96
C SER A 75 2.89 -16.21 -14.01
N VAL A 76 3.68 -15.62 -13.11
CA VAL A 76 3.24 -14.52 -12.24
C VAL A 76 3.30 -13.19 -12.99
N PHE A 77 2.33 -12.31 -12.76
CA PHE A 77 2.26 -10.98 -13.40
C PHE A 77 1.67 -9.94 -12.44
N GLY A 78 1.84 -8.65 -12.75
CA GLY A 78 1.34 -7.54 -11.94
C GLY A 78 2.30 -7.05 -10.83
N PHE A 79 3.54 -7.55 -10.81
CA PHE A 79 4.60 -7.01 -9.97
C PHE A 79 5.26 -5.77 -10.61
N HIS A 80 5.94 -4.97 -9.81
CA HIS A 80 6.76 -3.85 -10.28
C HIS A 80 8.24 -4.27 -10.29
N GLY A 81 9.02 -3.71 -11.23
CA GLY A 81 10.45 -3.99 -11.31
C GLY A 81 10.77 -5.29 -12.03
N LYS A 82 11.89 -5.92 -11.65
CA LYS A 82 12.43 -7.14 -12.26
C LYS A 82 12.25 -8.35 -11.37
N ASN A 83 12.19 -8.15 -10.05
CA ASN A 83 12.25 -9.20 -9.06
C ASN A 83 10.97 -9.22 -8.22
N LEU A 84 10.74 -10.37 -7.57
CA LEU A 84 9.71 -10.53 -6.55
C LEU A 84 10.18 -11.48 -5.45
N ILE A 85 9.46 -11.45 -4.34
CA ILE A 85 9.57 -12.46 -3.28
C ILE A 85 8.41 -13.44 -3.42
N SER A 86 8.73 -14.73 -3.32
CA SER A 86 7.75 -15.81 -3.34
C SER A 86 7.99 -16.75 -2.17
N THR A 87 6.91 -17.26 -1.58
CA THR A 87 6.94 -18.39 -0.64
C THR A 87 6.85 -19.74 -1.34
N TYR A 88 6.46 -19.76 -2.62
CA TYR A 88 6.52 -20.94 -3.47
C TYR A 88 7.95 -21.09 -3.99
N ALA A 89 8.81 -21.67 -3.16
CA ALA A 89 10.23 -21.89 -3.47
C ALA A 89 10.45 -23.31 -4.00
N ALA A 90 11.19 -23.46 -5.10
CA ALA A 90 11.66 -24.79 -5.50
C ALA A 90 12.80 -25.25 -4.56
N PRO A 91 12.86 -26.54 -4.16
CA PRO A 91 11.98 -27.66 -4.54
C PRO A 91 10.73 -27.82 -3.66
N GLY A 92 10.56 -27.02 -2.59
CA GLY A 92 9.53 -27.23 -1.55
C GLY A 92 8.09 -26.91 -1.97
N GLY A 93 7.87 -26.06 -2.97
CA GLY A 93 6.55 -25.64 -3.44
C GLY A 93 5.65 -25.16 -2.30
N ASP A 94 4.40 -25.62 -2.27
CA ASP A 94 3.42 -25.29 -1.22
C ASP A 94 3.74 -25.90 0.16
N GLN A 95 4.72 -26.81 0.25
CA GLN A 95 5.13 -27.39 1.53
C GLN A 95 6.16 -26.52 2.26
N ALA A 96 6.79 -25.56 1.57
CA ALA A 96 7.77 -24.68 2.19
C ALA A 96 7.08 -23.72 3.17
N VAL A 97 7.64 -23.61 4.38
CA VAL A 97 7.13 -22.73 5.44
C VAL A 97 8.24 -21.82 5.92
N GLY A 98 7.92 -20.58 6.26
CA GLY A 98 8.89 -19.62 6.77
C GLY A 98 8.30 -18.24 7.00
N THR A 99 9.16 -17.33 7.45
CA THR A 99 8.87 -15.90 7.61
C THR A 99 9.96 -15.07 6.97
N LEU A 100 9.59 -13.89 6.46
CA LEU A 100 10.54 -12.89 5.99
C LEU A 100 10.23 -11.59 6.73
N THR A 101 11.13 -11.20 7.64
CA THR A 101 10.93 -10.08 8.56
C THR A 101 11.78 -8.90 8.13
N SER A 102 11.16 -7.73 7.94
CA SER A 102 11.86 -6.50 7.56
C SER A 102 12.68 -5.94 8.72
N PRO A 103 13.65 -5.05 8.44
CA PRO A 103 14.11 -4.09 9.43
C PRO A 103 12.93 -3.27 9.98
N GLU A 104 13.08 -2.72 11.19
CA GLU A 104 12.13 -1.75 11.71
C GLU A 104 12.11 -0.50 10.82
N PHE A 105 10.90 0.02 10.56
CA PHE A 105 10.71 1.24 9.79
C PHE A 105 9.64 2.11 10.43
N LYS A 106 9.71 3.41 10.14
CA LYS A 106 8.74 4.37 10.65
C LYS A 106 7.49 4.39 9.75
N ILE A 107 6.32 4.25 10.35
CA ILE A 107 5.05 4.47 9.64
C ILE A 107 4.83 5.98 9.52
N GLU A 108 5.02 6.52 8.31
CA GLU A 108 4.91 7.96 8.05
C GLU A 108 3.61 8.37 7.35
N ARG A 109 2.74 7.40 7.03
CA ARG A 109 1.48 7.59 6.28
C ARG A 109 0.36 6.75 6.91
N LYS A 110 -0.89 7.10 6.58
CA LYS A 110 -2.09 6.41 7.08
C LYS A 110 -2.35 5.06 6.40
N TYR A 111 -1.73 4.84 5.24
CA TYR A 111 -1.92 3.66 4.40
C TYR A 111 -0.56 3.15 3.94
N MET A 112 -0.45 1.84 3.82
CA MET A 112 0.71 1.14 3.28
C MET A 112 0.24 0.15 2.22
N THR A 113 0.53 0.44 0.96
CA THR A 113 0.16 -0.41 -0.17
C THR A 113 1.21 -1.48 -0.42
N PHE A 114 0.79 -2.61 -0.97
CA PHE A 114 1.66 -3.67 -1.44
C PHE A 114 0.98 -4.40 -2.59
N LEU A 115 1.81 -5.05 -3.40
CA LEU A 115 1.39 -5.96 -4.43
C LEU A 115 1.45 -7.37 -3.82
N ILE A 116 0.32 -8.06 -3.76
CA ILE A 116 0.23 -9.42 -3.23
C ILE A 116 -0.56 -10.30 -4.19
N GLY A 117 -0.07 -11.52 -4.38
CA GLY A 117 -0.75 -12.60 -5.09
C GLY A 117 -0.74 -13.88 -4.26
N GLY A 118 -1.09 -15.01 -4.84
CA GLY A 118 -1.06 -16.31 -4.18
C GLY A 118 -2.34 -16.63 -3.39
N GLY A 119 -2.21 -17.48 -2.37
CA GLY A 119 -3.34 -18.04 -1.63
C GLY A 119 -4.02 -17.07 -0.66
N ASN A 120 -5.34 -17.25 -0.47
CA ASN A 120 -6.13 -16.57 0.56
C ASN A 120 -6.24 -17.49 1.78
N PHE A 121 -5.20 -17.53 2.61
CA PHE A 121 -5.15 -18.35 3.81
C PHE A 121 -4.87 -17.49 5.06
N PRO A 122 -5.87 -16.76 5.59
CA PRO A 122 -5.70 -15.89 6.75
C PRO A 122 -5.12 -16.63 7.95
N GLY A 123 -4.13 -16.03 8.61
CA GLY A 123 -3.40 -16.62 9.74
C GLY A 123 -2.40 -17.71 9.35
N LYS A 124 -2.23 -18.02 8.07
CA LYS A 124 -1.27 -19.01 7.57
C LYS A 124 -0.32 -18.44 6.52
N THR A 125 -0.84 -17.67 5.56
CA THR A 125 -0.07 -17.14 4.44
C THR A 125 -0.58 -15.75 4.09
N GLY A 126 0.28 -14.75 4.28
CA GLY A 126 -0.07 -13.36 4.04
C GLY A 126 1.04 -12.41 4.46
N ILE A 127 0.78 -11.12 4.30
CA ILE A 127 1.60 -10.03 4.79
C ILE A 127 0.96 -9.51 6.07
N ALA A 128 1.75 -9.36 7.13
CA ALA A 128 1.28 -8.84 8.40
C ALA A 128 2.12 -7.64 8.84
N LEU A 129 1.44 -6.61 9.34
CA LEU A 129 2.07 -5.45 9.97
C LEU A 129 2.06 -5.64 11.49
N TYR A 130 3.23 -5.50 12.09
CA TYR A 130 3.40 -5.51 13.53
C TYR A 130 3.76 -4.11 14.04
N VAL A 131 3.11 -3.68 15.12
CA VAL A 131 3.39 -2.43 15.84
C VAL A 131 3.58 -2.80 17.31
N ASP A 132 4.70 -2.40 17.89
CA ASP A 132 5.07 -2.73 19.28
C ASP A 132 4.98 -4.23 19.61
N GLY A 133 5.38 -5.08 18.64
CA GLY A 133 5.33 -6.53 18.76
C GLY A 133 3.94 -7.16 18.62
N GLN A 134 2.88 -6.36 18.39
CA GLN A 134 1.52 -6.84 18.18
C GLN A 134 1.10 -6.76 16.72
N LYS A 135 0.41 -7.79 16.22
CA LYS A 135 -0.14 -7.79 14.86
C LYS A 135 -1.27 -6.77 14.76
N ALA A 136 -0.99 -5.64 14.10
CA ALA A 136 -1.95 -4.57 13.88
C ALA A 136 -2.86 -4.84 12.68
N ALA A 137 -2.37 -5.60 11.71
CA ALA A 137 -2.99 -5.74 10.40
C ALA A 137 -2.45 -6.96 9.64
N GLU A 138 -3.27 -7.59 8.79
CA GLU A 138 -2.91 -8.72 7.93
C GLU A 138 -3.71 -8.69 6.63
N GLU A 139 -3.06 -9.02 5.51
CA GLU A 139 -3.71 -9.23 4.21
C GLU A 139 -3.17 -10.50 3.55
N THR A 140 -3.96 -11.05 2.63
CA THR A 140 -3.66 -12.29 1.91
C THR A 140 -3.87 -12.11 0.41
N GLY A 141 -3.38 -13.06 -0.40
CA GLY A 141 -3.70 -13.10 -1.83
C GLY A 141 -5.16 -13.48 -2.09
N LEU A 142 -5.57 -13.52 -3.35
CA LEU A 142 -6.95 -13.81 -3.76
C LEU A 142 -7.08 -15.14 -4.53
N PHE A 143 -6.27 -16.15 -4.19
CA PHE A 143 -6.14 -17.43 -4.91
C PHE A 143 -5.79 -17.25 -6.39
N ASN A 144 -4.86 -16.35 -6.71
CA ASN A 144 -4.47 -16.05 -8.07
C ASN A 144 -2.96 -15.87 -8.23
N VAL A 145 -2.48 -15.83 -9.48
CA VAL A 145 -1.07 -15.58 -9.83
C VAL A 145 -0.81 -14.11 -10.18
N SER A 146 -1.81 -13.26 -9.99
CA SER A 146 -1.76 -11.83 -10.28
C SER A 146 -1.45 -11.09 -8.99
N MET A 147 -0.32 -10.39 -8.94
CA MET A 147 -0.07 -9.45 -7.85
C MET A 147 -0.95 -8.23 -8.09
N GLN A 148 -1.87 -7.97 -7.17
CA GLN A 148 -2.81 -6.86 -7.27
C GLN A 148 -2.51 -5.85 -6.17
N GLY A 149 -2.71 -4.57 -6.50
CA GLY A 149 -2.65 -3.51 -5.49
C GLY A 149 -3.83 -3.67 -4.55
N HIS A 150 -3.57 -4.07 -3.32
CA HIS A 150 -4.53 -3.94 -2.25
C HIS A 150 -4.39 -2.52 -1.70
N GLU A 151 -5.48 -1.74 -1.68
CA GLU A 151 -5.49 -0.46 -0.98
C GLU A 151 -5.20 -0.74 0.50
N GLY A 152 -3.99 -0.37 0.85
CA GLY A 152 -3.22 -0.84 1.98
C GLY A 152 -3.91 -0.86 3.31
N LEU A 153 -3.65 -1.93 4.06
CA LEU A 153 -3.84 -2.05 5.51
C LEU A 153 -3.96 -0.67 6.16
N ALA A 154 -5.20 -0.30 6.49
CA ALA A 154 -5.46 0.96 7.18
C ALA A 154 -4.83 0.85 8.57
N VAL A 155 -3.70 1.53 8.78
CA VAL A 155 -3.02 1.54 10.06
C VAL A 155 -3.85 2.42 10.99
N LYS A 156 -4.73 1.79 11.76
CA LYS A 156 -5.50 2.45 12.82
C LYS A 156 -4.64 2.46 14.08
N PHE A 157 -4.19 3.65 14.47
CA PHE A 157 -3.66 3.92 15.81
C PHE A 157 -4.80 4.15 16.79
#